data_AF-A0A0Q0VNB8-F1
#
_entry.id   AF-A0A0Q0VNB8-F1
#
_cell.length_a   1.000
_cell.length_b   1.000
_cell.length_c   1.000
_cell.angle_alpha   90.00
_cell.angle_beta   90.00
_cell.angle_gamma   90.00
#
_symmetry.space_group_name_H-M   'P 1'
#
loop_
_entity.id
_entity.type
_entity.pdbx_description
1 polymer ?
#
loop_
_entity_poly.entity_id
_entity_poly.type
_entity_poly.pdbx_seq_one_letter_code
_entity_poly.pdbx_strand_id
1 'polypeptide(L)'
;MLLIACNNNKQTVNNAANTADTTKNGFTVDYGKQEVDTVVLSTTDSAFVVKNKAIKDDMGDKQKDYTIQVYFTNLSWPKLSFKNAIGADLALTGDLDGDHLPELLFRPEWFSSCWSTVNLFSLKNHTWKMIKNGSMYFCSDQYPLSKRVVKTDTGYGLLTDSLTDDKFITLKKTIKF
;
A
#
# COMPACT_ATOMS: atom_id res chain seq x y z
N MET A 1 13.11 -22.79 44.78
CA MET A 1 13.20 -22.86 43.31
C MET A 1 12.46 -24.12 42.88
N LEU A 2 11.16 -24.00 42.60
CA LEU A 2 10.29 -25.11 42.22
C LEU A 2 10.06 -25.02 40.71
N LEU A 3 10.52 -26.03 39.96
CA LEU A 3 10.22 -26.20 38.55
C LEU A 3 8.82 -26.81 38.45
N ILE A 4 7.88 -26.09 37.83
CA ILE A 4 6.59 -26.64 37.43
C ILE A 4 6.62 -26.86 35.92
N ALA A 5 6.69 -28.13 35.52
CA ALA A 5 6.50 -28.57 34.15
C ALA A 5 4.99 -28.73 33.88
N CYS A 6 4.48 -28.11 32.81
CA CYS A 6 3.12 -28.31 32.35
C CYS A 6 3.03 -29.63 31.56
N ASN A 7 2.23 -30.55 32.10
CA ASN A 7 1.94 -31.85 31.53
C ASN A 7 0.87 -31.71 30.42
N ASN A 8 1.16 -32.23 29.22
CA ASN A 8 0.23 -32.26 28.10
C ASN A 8 -0.85 -33.32 28.34
N ASN A 9 -2.10 -32.89 28.53
CA ASN A 9 -3.24 -33.79 28.46
C ASN A 9 -4.06 -33.47 27.20
N LYS A 10 -3.97 -34.37 26.22
CA LYS A 10 -4.86 -34.40 25.05
C LYS A 10 -6.26 -34.77 25.53
N GLN A 11 -7.22 -33.87 25.35
CA GLN A 11 -8.63 -34.23 25.30
C GLN A 11 -9.18 -33.89 23.92
N THR A 12 -9.48 -34.95 23.19
CA THR A 12 -10.31 -34.95 21.99
C THR A 12 -11.75 -34.68 22.43
N VAL A 13 -12.32 -33.55 22.03
CA VAL A 13 -13.77 -33.33 22.08
C VAL A 13 -14.22 -32.89 20.69
N ASN A 14 -14.87 -33.81 19.99
CA ASN A 14 -15.70 -33.50 18.85
C ASN A 14 -16.96 -32.81 19.37
N ASN A 15 -17.12 -31.53 19.10
CA ASN A 15 -18.42 -30.87 19.08
C ASN A 15 -18.46 -29.91 17.90
N ALA A 16 -19.26 -30.27 16.91
CA ALA A 16 -19.71 -29.34 15.89
C ALA A 16 -20.55 -28.25 16.57
N ALA A 17 -19.96 -27.07 16.69
CA ALA A 17 -20.67 -25.84 17.00
C ALA A 17 -20.35 -24.84 15.90
N ASN A 18 -21.35 -24.55 15.07
CA ASN A 18 -21.40 -23.33 14.29
C ASN A 18 -21.33 -22.14 15.25
N THR A 19 -20.14 -21.56 15.39
CA THR A 19 -20.00 -20.14 15.70
C THR A 19 -19.40 -19.52 14.46
N ALA A 20 -20.27 -18.94 13.62
CA ALA A 20 -19.84 -17.94 12.67
C ALA A 20 -19.21 -16.80 13.49
N ASP A 21 -17.88 -16.79 13.49
CA ASP A 21 -17.06 -15.77 14.15
C ASP A 21 -17.23 -14.46 13.38
N THR A 22 -18.20 -13.66 13.81
CA THR A 22 -18.54 -12.34 13.26
C THR A 22 -17.52 -11.26 13.63
N THR A 23 -16.26 -11.63 13.91
CA THR A 23 -15.17 -10.71 14.33
C THR A 23 -13.88 -10.85 13.53
N LYS A 24 -13.89 -11.50 12.35
CA LYS A 24 -12.68 -11.68 11.52
C LYS A 24 -12.42 -10.51 10.56
N ASN A 25 -12.18 -9.32 11.09
CA ASN A 25 -11.59 -8.23 10.30
C ASN A 25 -10.06 -8.34 10.34
N GLY A 26 -9.54 -9.43 9.77
CA GLY A 26 -8.11 -9.70 9.71
C GLY A 26 -7.71 -10.30 8.37
N PHE A 27 -6.41 -10.26 8.07
CA PHE A 27 -5.83 -10.92 6.90
C PHE A 27 -4.87 -12.03 7.36
N THR A 28 -4.73 -13.07 6.54
CA THR A 28 -3.80 -14.17 6.80
C THR A 28 -2.54 -13.97 5.97
N VAL A 29 -1.38 -14.28 6.56
CA VAL A 29 -0.07 -14.18 5.93
C VAL A 29 0.60 -15.55 5.98
N ASP A 30 1.06 -16.06 4.85
CA ASP A 30 1.95 -17.22 4.80
C ASP A 30 3.38 -16.75 5.06
N TYR A 31 3.83 -16.74 6.31
CA TYR A 31 5.19 -16.31 6.67
C TYR A 31 6.31 -17.11 5.99
N GLY A 32 6.02 -18.27 5.40
CA GLY A 32 6.99 -19.01 4.57
C GLY A 32 7.23 -18.32 3.22
N LYS A 33 6.24 -17.60 2.69
CA LYS A 33 6.24 -17.02 1.33
C LYS A 33 6.10 -15.51 1.29
N GLN A 34 5.59 -14.90 2.36
CA GLN A 34 5.19 -13.50 2.39
C GLN A 34 5.86 -12.77 3.56
N GLU A 35 5.90 -11.45 3.41
CA GLU A 35 6.34 -10.50 4.41
C GLU A 35 5.35 -9.33 4.47
N VAL A 36 5.41 -8.58 5.58
CA VAL A 36 4.48 -7.49 5.86
C VAL A 36 5.28 -6.27 6.27
N ASP A 37 5.08 -5.17 5.54
CA ASP A 37 5.52 -3.86 5.97
C ASP A 37 4.34 -3.11 6.61
N THR A 38 4.62 -2.35 7.65
CA THR A 38 3.62 -1.48 8.29
C THR A 38 3.93 -0.04 7.95
N VAL A 39 2.94 0.68 7.43
CA VAL A 39 3.04 2.10 7.10
C VAL A 39 2.07 2.88 7.98
N VAL A 40 2.59 3.86 8.72
CA VAL A 40 1.76 4.79 9.49
C VAL A 40 1.23 5.85 8.52
N LEU A 41 -0.10 5.95 8.40
CA LEU A 41 -0.76 6.86 7.47
C LEU A 41 -1.19 8.17 8.16
N SER A 42 -1.64 8.07 9.42
CA SER A 42 -2.07 9.19 10.25
C SER A 42 -1.81 8.87 11.74
N THR A 43 -2.32 9.69 12.66
CA THR A 43 -2.29 9.38 14.10
C THR A 43 -3.22 8.23 14.49
N THR A 44 -4.19 7.89 13.64
CA THR A 44 -5.22 6.87 13.89
C THR A 44 -5.20 5.72 12.89
N ASP A 45 -4.57 5.92 11.74
CA ASP A 45 -4.63 4.98 10.62
C ASP A 45 -3.24 4.48 10.23
N SER A 46 -3.18 3.19 9.96
CA SER A 46 -2.01 2.50 9.40
C SER A 46 -2.44 1.59 8.26
N ALA A 47 -1.49 1.24 7.41
CA ALA A 47 -1.64 0.24 6.38
C ALA A 47 -0.61 -0.89 6.56
N PHE A 48 -0.99 -2.08 6.11
CA PHE A 48 -0.15 -3.27 6.05
C PHE A 48 0.04 -3.64 4.58
N VAL A 49 1.28 -3.53 4.10
CA VAL A 49 1.67 -3.96 2.75
C VAL A 49 2.12 -5.40 2.83
N VAL A 50 1.27 -6.32 2.38
CA VAL A 50 1.59 -7.75 2.28
C VAL A 50 2.14 -8.03 0.89
N LYS A 51 3.37 -8.53 0.85
CA LYS A 51 4.15 -8.79 -0.37
C LYS A 51 4.80 -10.17 -0.30
N ASN A 52 5.15 -10.73 -1.45
CA ASN A 52 5.93 -11.96 -1.49
C ASN A 52 7.36 -11.66 -1.03
N LYS A 53 7.98 -12.62 -0.34
CA LYS A 53 9.39 -12.54 0.01
C LYS A 53 10.24 -12.44 -1.25
N ALA A 54 11.29 -11.62 -1.17
CA ALA A 54 12.27 -11.50 -2.24
C ALA A 54 12.90 -12.87 -2.55
N ILE A 55 12.96 -13.21 -3.84
CA ILE A 55 13.71 -14.37 -4.31
C ILE A 55 15.12 -13.88 -4.68
N LYS A 56 16.14 -14.60 -4.23
CA LYS A 56 17.54 -14.23 -4.52
C LYS A 56 17.77 -14.10 -6.03
N ASP A 57 18.44 -13.02 -6.44
CA ASP A 57 18.77 -12.67 -7.83
C ASP A 57 17.53 -12.56 -8.76
N ASP A 58 16.33 -12.35 -8.21
CA ASP A 58 15.13 -12.06 -8.99
C ASP A 58 15.17 -10.63 -9.51
N MET A 59 14.81 -10.44 -10.77
CA MET A 59 14.75 -9.14 -11.44
C MET A 59 13.41 -8.93 -12.15
N GLY A 60 12.39 -9.70 -11.78
CA GLY A 60 11.08 -9.68 -12.42
C GLY A 60 10.77 -10.91 -13.27
N ASP A 61 11.58 -11.96 -13.17
CA ASP A 61 11.55 -13.14 -14.03
C ASP A 61 11.34 -14.47 -13.28
N LYS A 62 11.46 -14.48 -11.95
CA LYS A 62 11.37 -15.72 -11.15
C LYS A 62 9.98 -16.01 -10.58
N GLN A 63 9.08 -15.03 -10.59
CA GLN A 63 7.69 -15.21 -10.19
C GLN A 63 6.76 -14.98 -11.37
N LYS A 64 5.69 -15.77 -11.40
CA LYS A 64 4.63 -15.60 -12.40
C LYS A 64 3.92 -14.24 -12.27
N ASP A 65 3.70 -13.81 -11.03
CA ASP A 65 2.96 -12.58 -10.71
C ASP A 65 3.61 -11.87 -9.52
N TYR A 66 3.86 -10.57 -9.67
CA TYR A 66 4.29 -9.68 -8.59
C TYR A 66 3.09 -8.86 -8.13
N THR A 67 2.40 -9.34 -7.10
CA THR A 67 1.21 -8.68 -6.58
C THR A 67 1.41 -8.39 -5.10
N ILE A 68 1.09 -7.17 -4.71
CA ILE A 68 0.98 -6.78 -3.31
C ILE A 68 -0.48 -6.53 -2.93
N GLN A 69 -0.76 -6.71 -1.65
CA GLN A 69 -2.06 -6.39 -1.05
C GLN A 69 -1.84 -5.36 0.06
N VAL A 70 -2.60 -4.29 0.05
CA VAL A 70 -2.60 -3.27 1.09
C VAL A 70 -3.88 -3.41 1.90
N TYR A 71 -3.72 -3.67 3.19
CA TYR A 71 -4.81 -3.71 4.17
C TYR A 71 -4.72 -2.46 5.05
N PHE A 72 -5.86 -2.02 5.60
CA PHE A 72 -5.94 -0.80 6.39
C PHE A 72 -6.47 -1.09 7.79
N THR A 73 -6.02 -0.35 8.80
CA THR A 73 -6.63 -0.39 10.15
C THR A 73 -8.03 0.21 10.16
N ASN A 74 -8.30 1.17 9.27
CA ASN A 74 -9.65 1.64 9.00
C ASN A 74 -10.43 0.58 8.21
N LEU A 75 -11.28 -0.17 8.91
CA LEU A 75 -12.02 -1.31 8.37
C LEU A 75 -13.12 -0.91 7.37
N SER A 76 -13.42 0.39 7.23
CA SER A 76 -14.31 0.89 6.19
C SER A 76 -13.64 1.02 4.82
N TRP A 77 -12.30 1.02 4.78
CA TRP A 77 -11.54 1.08 3.54
C TRP A 77 -11.31 -0.34 2.99
N PRO A 78 -11.69 -0.61 1.73
CA PRO A 78 -11.43 -1.90 1.12
C PRO A 78 -9.92 -2.10 0.95
N LYS A 79 -9.48 -3.35 0.88
CA LYS A 79 -8.09 -3.65 0.51
C LYS A 79 -7.76 -3.09 -0.88
N LEU A 80 -6.51 -2.68 -1.09
CA LEU A 80 -5.98 -2.31 -2.40
C LEU A 80 -5.05 -3.41 -2.91
N SER A 81 -5.36 -3.95 -4.08
CA SER A 81 -4.53 -4.96 -4.77
C SER A 81 -3.79 -4.28 -5.92
N PHE A 82 -2.47 -4.42 -5.96
CA PHE A 82 -1.65 -3.82 -7.03
C PHE A 82 -0.71 -4.86 -7.64
N LYS A 83 -0.65 -4.91 -8.97
CA LYS A 83 0.22 -5.82 -9.75
C LYS A 83 1.48 -5.10 -10.21
N ASN A 84 2.51 -5.85 -10.55
CA ASN A 84 3.82 -5.35 -10.96
C ASN A 84 4.48 -4.51 -9.86
N ALA A 85 4.44 -5.02 -8.63
CA ALA A 85 5.08 -4.40 -7.49
C ALA A 85 5.66 -5.47 -6.56
N ILE A 86 6.82 -5.17 -5.97
CA ILE A 86 7.47 -5.99 -4.93
C ILE A 86 7.34 -5.37 -3.54
N GLY A 87 6.70 -4.21 -3.43
CA GLY A 87 6.54 -3.42 -2.23
C GLY A 87 5.82 -2.12 -2.57
N ALA A 88 5.56 -1.27 -1.58
CA ALA A 88 5.00 0.04 -1.82
C ALA A 88 5.25 1.01 -0.66
N ASP A 89 5.43 2.29 -1.02
CA ASP A 89 5.21 3.40 -0.09
C ASP A 89 3.79 3.94 -0.25
N LEU A 90 3.25 4.41 0.87
CA LEU A 90 1.92 4.97 0.97
C LEU A 90 1.97 6.33 1.66
N ALA A 91 1.13 7.25 1.23
CA ALA A 91 0.86 8.48 1.97
C ALA A 91 -0.62 8.86 1.77
N LEU A 92 -1.31 9.20 2.86
CA LEU A 92 -2.61 9.84 2.72
C LEU A 92 -2.43 11.29 2.30
N THR A 93 -3.37 11.77 1.50
CA THR A 93 -3.59 13.20 1.31
C THR A 93 -4.79 13.62 2.15
N GLY A 94 -5.13 14.92 2.11
CA GLY A 94 -6.45 15.36 2.55
C GLY A 94 -7.55 14.86 1.61
N ASP A 95 -8.78 15.20 1.94
CA ASP A 95 -9.95 15.10 1.06
C ASP A 95 -9.82 16.15 -0.06
N LEU A 96 -9.57 15.67 -1.27
CA LEU A 96 -9.29 16.52 -2.43
C LEU A 96 -10.55 16.83 -3.26
N ASP A 97 -11.64 16.07 -3.10
CA ASP A 97 -12.87 16.24 -3.90
C ASP A 97 -14.15 16.51 -3.11
N GLY A 98 -14.03 16.63 -1.79
CA GLY A 98 -15.09 17.06 -0.88
C GLY A 98 -16.05 15.96 -0.48
N ASP A 99 -15.69 14.68 -0.64
CA ASP A 99 -16.52 13.54 -0.25
C ASP A 99 -16.28 13.06 1.19
N HIS A 100 -15.46 13.77 1.95
CA HIS A 100 -15.03 13.46 3.32
C HIS A 100 -14.17 12.20 3.46
N LEU A 101 -13.61 11.67 2.37
CA LEU A 101 -12.64 10.58 2.36
C LEU A 101 -11.27 11.10 1.88
N PRO A 102 -10.16 10.57 2.41
CA PRO A 102 -8.85 10.95 1.92
C PRO A 102 -8.50 10.24 0.61
N GLU A 103 -7.76 10.91 -0.26
CA GLU A 103 -7.02 10.23 -1.33
C GLU A 103 -5.74 9.57 -0.80
N LEU A 104 -5.31 8.53 -1.52
CA LEU A 104 -4.14 7.72 -1.20
C LEU A 104 -3.11 7.86 -2.32
N LEU A 105 -1.94 8.38 -1.98
CA LEU A 105 -0.75 8.28 -2.81
C LEU A 105 -0.08 6.93 -2.59
N PHE A 106 0.28 6.30 -3.70
CA PHE A 106 0.85 4.97 -3.75
C PHE A 106 2.02 4.96 -4.74
N ARG A 107 3.21 4.60 -4.24
CA ARG A 107 4.41 4.36 -5.08
C ARG A 107 4.75 2.87 -5.00
N PRO A 108 4.59 2.08 -6.09
CA PRO A 108 5.06 0.71 -6.11
C PRO A 108 6.58 0.65 -6.11
N GLU A 109 7.13 -0.38 -5.51
CA GLU A 109 8.54 -0.71 -5.60
C GLU A 109 8.81 -1.70 -6.73
N TRP A 110 9.99 -1.57 -7.34
CA TRP A 110 10.50 -2.49 -8.34
C TRP A 110 12.00 -2.74 -8.13
N PHE A 111 12.49 -3.87 -8.66
CA PHE A 111 13.83 -4.40 -8.38
C PHE A 111 15.00 -3.44 -8.61
N SER A 112 14.87 -2.55 -9.60
CA SER A 112 15.94 -1.61 -9.93
C SER A 112 15.36 -0.34 -10.56
N SER A 113 16.03 0.77 -10.24
CA SER A 113 15.72 2.16 -10.62
C SER A 113 15.04 2.98 -9.53
N CYS A 114 15.54 4.21 -9.39
CA CYS A 114 14.91 5.28 -8.65
C CYS A 114 13.64 5.83 -9.35
N TRP A 115 13.37 5.39 -10.57
CA TRP A 115 12.14 5.72 -11.29
C TRP A 115 11.04 4.73 -10.95
N SER A 116 9.93 5.26 -10.44
CA SER A 116 8.70 4.52 -10.22
C SER A 116 7.50 5.33 -10.73
N THR A 117 6.31 4.78 -10.58
CA THR A 117 5.06 5.52 -10.74
C THR A 117 4.66 6.15 -9.41
N VAL A 118 4.05 7.33 -9.46
CA VAL A 118 3.25 7.88 -8.37
C VAL A 118 1.79 7.75 -8.79
N ASN A 119 0.99 7.05 -8.00
CA ASN A 119 -0.40 6.77 -8.29
C ASN A 119 -1.27 7.41 -7.21
N LEU A 120 -2.26 8.19 -7.62
CA LEU A 120 -3.25 8.78 -6.75
C LEU A 120 -4.55 7.98 -6.87
N PHE A 121 -4.97 7.39 -5.77
CA PHE A 121 -6.22 6.66 -5.65
C PHE A 121 -7.24 7.47 -4.85
N SER A 122 -8.50 7.44 -5.27
CA SER A 122 -9.64 7.93 -4.49
C SER A 122 -10.58 6.77 -4.19
N LEU A 123 -11.20 6.78 -3.01
CA LEU A 123 -12.11 5.72 -2.57
C LEU A 123 -13.52 6.01 -3.08
N LYS A 124 -13.91 5.36 -4.19
CA LYS A 124 -15.23 5.57 -4.81
C LYS A 124 -16.03 4.28 -4.88
N ASN A 125 -17.27 4.31 -4.40
CA ASN A 125 -18.16 3.15 -4.35
C ASN A 125 -17.51 1.95 -3.66
N HIS A 126 -16.86 2.19 -2.51
CA HIS A 126 -16.17 1.16 -1.73
C HIS A 126 -15.09 0.41 -2.54
N THR A 127 -14.42 1.10 -3.47
CA THR A 127 -13.27 0.58 -4.21
C THR A 127 -12.26 1.70 -4.43
N TRP A 128 -10.97 1.41 -4.23
CA TRP A 128 -9.90 2.33 -4.59
C TRP A 128 -9.78 2.44 -6.11
N LYS A 129 -10.05 3.63 -6.65
CA LYS A 129 -9.91 3.92 -8.08
C LYS A 129 -8.72 4.83 -8.30
N MET A 130 -7.82 4.43 -9.19
CA MET A 130 -6.72 5.31 -9.61
C MET A 130 -7.30 6.46 -10.43
N ILE A 131 -7.18 7.68 -9.93
CA ILE A 131 -7.71 8.91 -10.59
C ILE A 131 -6.61 9.69 -11.31
N LYS A 132 -5.34 9.49 -10.91
CA LYS A 132 -4.20 10.13 -11.56
C LYS A 132 -2.93 9.30 -11.37
N ASN A 133 -2.04 9.36 -12.35
CA ASN A 133 -0.69 8.84 -12.21
C ASN A 133 0.35 9.64 -13.00
N GLY A 134 1.61 9.32 -12.74
CA GLY A 134 2.75 9.72 -13.55
C GLY A 134 4.03 9.11 -13.02
N SER A 135 5.16 9.52 -13.59
CA SER A 135 6.47 9.05 -13.14
C SER A 135 6.93 9.84 -11.91
N MET A 136 7.74 9.21 -11.08
CA MET A 136 8.35 9.79 -9.88
C MET A 136 9.78 9.26 -9.76
N TYR A 137 10.73 10.17 -9.56
CA TYR A 137 12.08 9.82 -9.17
C TYR A 137 12.21 9.94 -7.65
N PHE A 138 12.20 8.80 -6.95
CA PHE A 138 12.07 8.78 -5.49
C PHE A 138 13.41 8.84 -4.75
N CYS A 139 14.55 8.77 -5.45
CA CYS A 139 15.87 8.96 -4.84
C CYS A 139 16.23 10.45 -4.64
N SER A 140 15.37 11.37 -5.05
CA SER A 140 15.49 12.79 -4.73
C SER A 140 14.56 13.15 -3.57
N ASP A 141 15.10 13.82 -2.56
CA ASP A 141 14.34 14.27 -1.39
C ASP A 141 13.54 15.57 -1.64
N GLN A 142 13.67 16.19 -2.81
CA GLN A 142 13.02 17.48 -3.08
C GLN A 142 11.48 17.40 -2.96
N TYR A 143 10.90 16.30 -3.45
CA TYR A 143 9.47 16.02 -3.39
C TYR A 143 9.24 14.57 -2.95
N PRO A 144 9.25 14.28 -1.64
CA PRO A 144 8.89 12.96 -1.13
C PRO A 144 7.42 12.67 -1.45
N LEU A 145 7.01 11.39 -1.36
CA LEU A 145 5.66 10.94 -1.75
C LEU A 145 4.56 11.81 -1.15
N SER A 146 4.60 12.09 0.16
CA SER A 146 3.60 12.89 0.87
C SER A 146 3.47 14.35 0.42
N LYS A 147 4.42 14.88 -0.36
CA LYS A 147 4.42 16.25 -0.89
C LYS A 147 4.12 16.33 -2.39
N ARG A 148 3.66 15.21 -3.00
CA ARG A 148 3.42 15.13 -4.45
C ARG A 148 2.08 15.72 -4.89
N VAL A 149 1.14 15.99 -3.97
CA VAL A 149 -0.10 16.71 -4.29
C VAL A 149 0.03 18.16 -3.83
N VAL A 150 -0.29 19.10 -4.73
CA VAL A 150 -0.22 20.54 -4.48
C VAL A 150 -1.52 21.22 -4.85
N LYS A 151 -1.88 22.27 -4.10
CA LYS A 151 -3.02 23.13 -4.42
C LYS A 151 -2.72 24.02 -5.63
N THR A 152 -3.73 24.29 -6.43
CA THR A 152 -3.69 25.22 -7.58
C THR A 152 -4.88 26.19 -7.51
N ASP A 153 -4.87 27.22 -8.36
CA ASP A 153 -5.97 28.20 -8.42
C ASP A 153 -7.33 27.55 -8.76
N THR A 154 -7.30 26.42 -9.47
CA THR A 154 -8.48 25.71 -9.97
C THR A 154 -8.72 24.35 -9.31
N GLY A 155 -7.97 23.99 -8.26
CA GLY A 155 -8.11 22.71 -7.57
C GLY A 155 -6.77 22.15 -7.10
N TYR A 156 -6.41 20.95 -7.59
CA TYR A 156 -5.20 20.24 -7.20
C TYR A 156 -4.40 19.73 -8.40
N GLY A 157 -3.09 19.60 -8.20
CA GLY A 157 -2.16 19.00 -9.16
C GLY A 157 -1.28 17.93 -8.53
N LEU A 158 -0.96 16.90 -9.32
CA LEU A 158 0.03 15.87 -8.99
C LEU A 158 1.38 16.27 -9.60
N LEU A 159 2.41 16.35 -8.75
CA LEU A 159 3.80 16.54 -9.16
C LEU A 159 4.39 15.22 -9.64
N THR A 160 4.85 15.20 -10.88
CA THR A 160 5.44 14.03 -11.56
C THR A 160 6.78 14.42 -12.14
N ASP A 161 7.74 13.51 -12.17
CA ASP A 161 9.08 13.78 -12.70
C ASP A 161 9.23 13.26 -14.13
N SER A 162 10.11 13.87 -14.90
CA SER A 162 10.47 13.42 -16.24
C SER A 162 11.92 13.79 -16.55
N LEU A 163 12.48 13.12 -17.56
CA LEU A 163 13.71 13.52 -18.21
C LEU A 163 13.36 14.06 -19.60
N THR A 164 13.81 15.27 -19.93
CA THR A 164 13.62 15.88 -21.24
C THR A 164 14.90 16.59 -21.61
N ASP A 165 15.47 16.24 -22.78
CA ASP A 165 16.78 16.73 -23.23
C ASP A 165 17.87 16.62 -22.14
N ASP A 166 17.94 15.45 -21.51
CA ASP A 166 18.82 15.11 -20.38
C ASP A 166 18.69 16.02 -19.14
N LYS A 167 17.61 16.80 -19.05
CA LYS A 167 17.29 17.61 -17.87
C LYS A 167 16.19 16.96 -17.06
N PHE A 168 16.42 16.87 -15.77
CA PHE A 168 15.40 16.52 -14.80
C PHE A 168 14.39 17.67 -14.69
N ILE A 169 13.11 17.35 -14.89
CA ILE A 169 12.01 18.31 -14.76
C ILE A 169 10.91 17.72 -13.88
N THR A 170 10.31 18.58 -13.05
CA THR A 170 9.09 18.26 -12.32
C THR A 170 7.92 18.94 -13.04
N LEU A 171 6.99 18.12 -13.50
CA LEU A 171 5.75 18.51 -14.16
C LEU A 171 4.61 18.51 -13.15
N LYS A 172 3.67 19.44 -13.34
CA LYS A 172 2.43 19.49 -12.56
C LYS A 172 1.27 19.06 -13.44
N LYS A 173 0.62 17.95 -13.09
CA LYS A 173 -0.54 17.42 -13.82
C LYS A 173 -1.83 17.68 -13.03
N THR A 174 -2.77 18.40 -13.61
CA THR A 174 -4.09 18.65 -12.99
C THR A 174 -4.80 17.34 -12.62
N ILE A 175 -5.31 17.26 -11.40
CA ILE A 175 -6.14 16.16 -10.91
C ILE A 175 -7.60 16.45 -11.28
N LYS A 176 -8.31 15.44 -11.78
CA LYS A 176 -9.73 15.50 -12.10
C LYS A 176 -10.41 14.31 -11.42
N PHE A 177 -11.60 14.55 -10.87
CA PHE A 177 -12.41 13.56 -10.15
C PHE A 177 -13.59 13.11 -11.00
#